data_AF-A0A222WPV4-F1
#
_entry.id   AF-A0A222WPV4-F1
#
_cell.length_a   1.000
_cell.length_b   1.000
_cell.length_c   1.000
_cell.angle_alpha   90.00
_cell.angle_beta   90.00
_cell.angle_gamma   90.00
#
_symmetry.space_group_name_H-M   'P 1'
#
loop_
_entity.id
_entity.type
_entity.pdbx_description
1 polymer ?
#
loop_
_entity_poly.entity_id
_entity_poly.type
_entity_poly.pdbx_seq_one_letter_code
_entity_poly.pdbx_strand_id
1 'polypeptide(L)'
;MAQYDSNLDDHSVEAQTQNSVDKLHNAVSQALSHPAEQLIEQAEQSRTHAEHAIQQAKDSLGDDAVEVAEEMLDEEAGRLEQAKKMLRP
;
A
#
# COMPACT_ATOMS: atom_id res chain seq x y z
N MET A 1 -1.03 29.55 22.14
CA MET A 1 -0.52 28.18 21.92
C MET A 1 -0.77 27.84 20.45
N ALA A 2 0.31 27.57 19.71
CA ALA A 2 0.30 27.48 18.26
C ALA A 2 -0.40 26.21 17.78
N GLN A 3 -1.42 26.37 16.94
CA GLN A 3 -2.02 25.31 16.12
C GLN A 3 -1.28 25.24 14.78
N TYR A 4 0.03 24.99 14.84
CA TYR A 4 0.86 24.75 13.66
C TYR A 4 1.10 23.23 13.55
N ASP A 5 1.08 22.73 12.32
CA ASP A 5 1.64 21.45 11.84
C ASP A 5 0.73 20.26 11.48
N SER A 6 -0.59 20.28 11.67
CA SER A 6 -1.42 19.14 11.21
C SER A 6 -1.59 19.03 9.68
N ASN A 7 -0.99 19.92 8.89
CA ASN A 7 -1.08 19.94 7.41
C ASN A 7 0.27 19.85 6.70
N LEU A 8 1.40 19.78 7.42
CA LEU A 8 2.73 19.73 6.81
C LEU A 8 3.20 18.30 6.50
N ASP A 9 2.69 17.31 7.25
CA ASP A 9 3.18 15.93 7.17
C ASP A 9 2.49 15.07 6.10
N ASP A 10 1.23 15.37 5.74
CA ASP A 10 0.41 14.56 4.80
C ASP A 10 0.96 14.57 3.35
N HIS A 11 1.74 15.59 3.02
CA HIS A 11 2.31 15.76 1.68
C HIS A 11 3.73 15.22 1.51
N SER A 12 4.37 14.72 2.58
CA SER A 12 5.71 14.15 2.47
C SER A 12 5.72 12.84 1.66
N VAL A 13 6.82 12.56 0.97
CA VAL A 13 6.96 11.33 0.17
C VAL A 13 6.92 10.09 1.06
N GLU A 14 7.42 10.19 2.30
CA GLU A 14 7.33 9.14 3.31
C GLU A 14 5.86 8.88 3.73
N ALA A 15 5.10 9.92 4.07
CA ALA A 15 3.68 9.77 4.42
C ALA A 15 2.84 9.23 3.24
N GLN A 16 3.11 9.69 2.02
CA GLN A 16 2.45 9.16 0.82
C GLN A 16 2.74 7.66 0.61
N THR A 17 3.96 7.22 0.93
CA THR A 17 4.36 5.82 0.85
C THR A 17 3.62 4.97 1.89
N GLN A 18 3.65 5.39 3.16
CA GLN A 18 2.94 4.71 4.25
C GLN A 18 1.44 4.63 3.96
N ASN A 19 0.82 5.75 3.58
CA ASN A 19 -0.61 5.80 3.23
C ASN A 19 -0.96 4.86 2.06
N SER A 20 -0.06 4.66 1.10
CA SER A 20 -0.30 3.78 -0.04
C SER A 20 -0.22 2.30 0.35
N VAL A 21 0.75 1.94 1.19
CA VAL A 21 0.88 0.59 1.76
C VAL A 21 -0.31 0.25 2.67
N ASP A 22 -0.76 1.19 3.51
CA ASP A 22 -1.94 1.00 4.36
C ASP A 22 -3.22 0.77 3.53
N LYS A 23 -3.38 1.51 2.42
CA LYS A 23 -4.51 1.30 1.50
C LYS A 23 -4.45 -0.07 0.86
N LEU A 24 -3.28 -0.52 0.44
CA LEU A 24 -3.08 -1.88 -0.07
C LEU A 24 -3.49 -2.92 0.98
N HIS A 25 -2.97 -2.82 2.20
CA HIS A 25 -3.31 -3.73 3.30
C HIS A 25 -4.83 -3.82 3.53
N ASN A 26 -5.51 -2.67 3.58
CA ASN A 26 -6.95 -2.61 3.76
C ASN A 26 -7.72 -3.24 2.59
N ALA A 27 -7.28 -3.02 1.35
CA ALA A 27 -7.91 -3.59 0.17
C ALA A 27 -7.72 -5.12 0.11
N VAL A 28 -6.51 -5.62 0.38
CA VAL A 28 -6.20 -7.05 0.44
C VAL A 28 -6.98 -7.74 1.57
N SER A 29 -7.07 -7.12 2.73
CA SER A 29 -7.84 -7.66 3.86
C SER A 29 -9.34 -7.78 3.54
N GLN A 30 -9.90 -6.81 2.81
CA GLN A 30 -11.28 -6.89 2.31
C GLN A 30 -11.44 -8.02 1.28
N ALA A 31 -10.51 -8.13 0.33
CA ALA A 31 -10.54 -9.17 -0.70
C ALA A 31 -10.37 -10.58 -0.12
N LEU A 32 -9.57 -10.77 0.93
CA LEU A 32 -9.43 -12.05 1.63
C LEU A 32 -10.70 -12.41 2.42
N SER A 33 -11.34 -11.43 3.04
CA SER A 33 -12.54 -11.65 3.84
C SER A 33 -13.75 -11.98 2.97
N HIS A 34 -13.86 -11.31 1.82
CA HIS A 34 -14.96 -11.49 0.87
C HIS A 34 -14.41 -11.52 -0.56
N PRO A 35 -13.86 -12.66 -1.04
CA PRO A 35 -13.31 -12.75 -2.39
C PRO A 35 -14.36 -12.43 -3.45
N ALA A 36 -14.15 -11.32 -4.16
CA ALA A 36 -14.99 -10.86 -5.26
C ALA A 36 -14.10 -10.17 -6.31
N GLU A 37 -14.45 -10.28 -7.59
CA GLU A 37 -13.67 -9.70 -8.70
C GLU A 37 -13.35 -8.21 -8.46
N GLN A 38 -14.37 -7.43 -8.08
CA GLN A 38 -14.22 -5.99 -7.80
C GLN A 38 -13.23 -5.69 -6.65
N LEU A 39 -13.21 -6.50 -5.60
CA LEU A 39 -12.31 -6.31 -4.47
C LEU A 39 -10.88 -6.73 -4.80
N ILE A 40 -10.70 -7.74 -5.66
CA ILE A 40 -9.40 -8.11 -6.21
C ILE A 40 -8.86 -7.00 -7.09
N GLU A 41 -9.67 -6.45 -8.00
CA GLU A 41 -9.27 -5.32 -8.86
C GLU A 41 -8.89 -4.09 -8.02
N GLN A 42 -9.65 -3.77 -6.98
CA GLN A 42 -9.33 -2.67 -6.06
C GLN A 42 -8.00 -2.90 -5.32
N ALA A 43 -7.73 -4.13 -4.87
CA ALA A 43 -6.47 -4.48 -4.24
C ALA A 43 -5.29 -4.42 -5.23
N GLU A 44 -5.48 -4.84 -6.48
CA GLU A 44 -4.47 -4.70 -7.54
C GLU A 44 -4.15 -3.23 -7.84
N GLN A 45 -5.18 -2.38 -7.96
CA GLN A 45 -4.96 -0.94 -8.13
C GLN A 45 -4.20 -0.35 -6.95
N SER A 46 -4.60 -0.69 -5.72
CA SER A 46 -3.94 -0.22 -4.50
C SER A 46 -2.48 -0.68 -4.45
N ARG A 47 -2.18 -1.89 -4.97
CA ARG A 47 -0.82 -2.42 -5.08
C ARG A 47 0.02 -1.58 -6.02
N THR A 48 -0.49 -1.27 -7.22
CA THR A 48 0.21 -0.40 -8.18
C THR A 48 0.48 0.98 -7.60
N HIS A 49 -0.46 1.54 -6.83
CA HIS A 49 -0.24 2.80 -6.12
C HIS A 49 0.87 2.70 -5.07
N ALA A 50 0.90 1.63 -4.28
CA ALA A 50 1.97 1.38 -3.30
C ALA A 50 3.34 1.22 -3.97
N GLU A 51 3.44 0.43 -5.06
CA GLU A 51 4.66 0.26 -5.86
C GLU A 51 5.20 1.61 -6.37
N HIS A 52 4.32 2.45 -6.92
CA HIS A 52 4.71 3.77 -7.40
C HIS A 52 5.15 4.72 -6.28
N ALA A 53 4.50 4.70 -5.13
CA ALA A 53 4.87 5.55 -3.99
C ALA A 53 6.23 5.13 -3.40
N ILE A 54 6.45 3.82 -3.24
CA ILE A 54 7.73 3.25 -2.82
C ILE A 54 8.84 3.65 -3.79
N GLN A 55 8.63 3.52 -5.11
CA GLN A 55 9.64 3.92 -6.09
C GLN A 55 9.98 5.42 -5.99
N GLN A 56 8.97 6.28 -5.79
CA GLN A 56 9.20 7.71 -5.61
C GLN A 56 9.98 8.02 -4.33
N ALA A 57 9.68 7.33 -3.23
CA ALA A 57 10.41 7.45 -1.98
C ALA A 57 11.85 6.95 -2.12
N LYS A 58 12.06 5.84 -2.80
CA LYS A 58 13.38 5.29 -3.11
C LYS A 58 14.22 6.27 -3.91
N ASP A 59 13.64 6.88 -4.94
CA ASP A 59 14.32 7.88 -5.78
C ASP A 59 14.63 9.18 -5.02
N SER A 60 13.81 9.54 -4.01
CA SER A 60 13.91 10.81 -3.28
C SER A 60 14.74 10.72 -2.00
N LEU A 61 14.65 9.60 -1.28
CA LEU A 61 15.15 9.40 0.08
C LEU A 61 16.21 8.28 0.17
N GLY A 62 16.30 7.42 -0.86
CA GLY A 62 17.23 6.28 -0.92
C GLY A 62 16.58 4.95 -0.51
N ASP A 63 17.28 3.84 -0.79
CA ASP A 63 16.83 2.47 -0.52
C ASP A 63 16.48 2.23 0.97
N ASP A 64 17.32 2.70 1.90
CA ASP A 64 17.11 2.49 3.34
C ASP A 64 15.79 3.12 3.84
N ALA A 65 15.29 4.16 3.17
CA ALA A 65 14.07 4.84 3.56
C ALA A 65 12.79 4.06 3.20
N VAL A 66 12.90 3.05 2.32
CA VAL A 66 11.74 2.30 1.81
C VAL A 66 11.75 0.81 2.18
N GLU A 67 12.81 0.32 2.83
CA GLU A 67 12.99 -1.10 3.17
C GLU A 67 11.73 -1.72 3.81
N VAL A 68 11.20 -1.09 4.86
CA VAL A 68 9.99 -1.56 5.55
C VAL A 68 8.75 -1.55 4.64
N ALA A 69 8.63 -0.53 3.78
CA ALA A 69 7.50 -0.43 2.86
C ALA A 69 7.57 -1.49 1.74
N GLU A 70 8.77 -1.80 1.24
CA GLU A 70 9.03 -2.88 0.29
C GLU A 70 8.66 -4.25 0.92
N GLU A 71 9.06 -4.51 2.17
CA GLU A 71 8.69 -5.75 2.88
C GLU A 71 7.17 -5.91 3.03
N MET A 72 6.48 -4.84 3.43
CA MET A 72 5.02 -4.84 3.56
C MET A 72 4.31 -5.05 2.21
N LEU A 73 4.82 -4.43 1.14
CA LEU A 73 4.31 -4.61 -0.21
C LEU A 73 4.41 -6.08 -0.64
N ASP A 74 5.54 -6.72 -0.38
CA ASP A 74 5.78 -8.13 -0.72
C ASP A 74 4.84 -9.07 0.06
N GLU A 75 4.63 -8.81 1.36
CA GLU A 75 3.68 -9.56 2.18
C GLU A 75 2.25 -9.45 1.61
N GLU A 76 1.79 -8.23 1.34
CA GLU A 76 0.44 -7.99 0.85
C GLU A 76 0.24 -8.49 -0.58
N ALA A 77 1.27 -8.47 -1.42
CA ALA A 77 1.24 -9.11 -2.74
C ALA A 77 1.02 -10.63 -2.62
N GLY A 78 1.70 -11.29 -1.69
CA GLY A 78 1.48 -12.71 -1.40
C GLY A 78 0.06 -13.00 -0.89
N ARG A 79 -0.50 -12.11 -0.06
CA ARG A 79 -1.89 -12.20 0.43
C ARG A 79 -2.93 -11.95 -0.66
N LEU A 80 -2.67 -11.02 -1.58
CA LEU A 80 -3.51 -10.77 -2.75
C LEU A 80 -3.59 -12.01 -3.67
N GLU A 81 -2.48 -12.69 -3.91
CA GLU A 81 -2.46 -13.94 -4.68
C GLU A 81 -3.28 -15.05 -4.00
N GLN A 82 -3.32 -15.10 -2.66
CA GLN A 82 -4.21 -16.00 -1.94
C GLN A 82 -5.68 -15.64 -2.16
N ALA A 83 -6.05 -14.36 -2.07
CA ALA A 83 -7.42 -13.90 -2.35
C ALA A 83 -7.87 -14.24 -3.78
N LYS A 84 -6.98 -14.08 -4.77
CA LYS A 84 -7.24 -14.46 -6.18
C LYS A 84 -7.52 -15.95 -6.34
N LYS A 85 -6.80 -16.81 -5.62
CA LYS A 85 -7.04 -18.26 -5.61
C LYS A 85 -8.39 -18.61 -4.99
N MET A 86 -8.81 -17.92 -3.94
CA MET A 86 -10.13 -18.14 -3.32
C MET A 86 -11.29 -17.74 -4.25
N LEU A 87 -11.09 -16.74 -5.10
CA LEU A 87 -12.07 -16.30 -6.10
C LEU A 87 -12.24 -17.29 -7.27
N ARG A 88 -11.17 -18.00 -7.64
CA ARG A 88 -11.15 -18.99 -8.74
C ARG A 88 -10.98 -20.41 -8.16
N PRO A 89 -12.06 -21.00 -7.61
CA PRO A 89 -12.02 -22.34 -7.02
C PRO A 89 -11.75 -23.44 -8.05
#